data_AF-A0A2N2A0H9-F1
#
_entry.id   AF-A0A2N2A0H9-F1
#
_cell.length_a   1.000
_cell.length_b   1.000
_cell.length_c   1.000
_cell.angle_alpha   90.00
_cell.angle_beta   90.00
_cell.angle_gamma   90.00
#
_symmetry.space_group_name_H-M   'P 1'
#
loop_
_entity.id
_entity.type
_entity.pdbx_description
1 polymer ?
#
loop_
_entity_poly.entity_id
_entity_poly.type
_entity_poly.pdbx_seq_one_letter_code
_entity_poly.pdbx_strand_id
1 'polypeptide(L)' 'MKFKLESLSYLPFILFGLWWIMTPTSVANFYNWLHKGKVELPSSQGIRGMGILIIVVVVILALLR' A
#
# COMPACT_ATOMS: atom_id res chain seq x y z
N MET A 1 -14.99 -16.25 -18.35
CA MET A 1 -15.35 -15.26 -17.30
C MET A 1 -14.59 -15.47 -15.97
N LYS A 2 -13.47 -16.23 -15.91
CA LYS A 2 -12.68 -16.42 -14.67
C LYS A 2 -11.62 -15.32 -14.44
N PHE A 3 -10.94 -14.87 -15.49
CA PHE A 3 -9.90 -13.83 -15.43
C PHE A 3 -10.34 -12.50 -14.80
N LYS A 4 -11.62 -12.12 -14.93
CA LYS A 4 -12.12 -10.81 -14.49
C LYS A 4 -12.47 -10.76 -12.99
N LEU A 5 -12.73 -11.90 -12.36
CA LEU A 5 -13.02 -12.00 -10.92
C LEU A 5 -11.73 -12.10 -10.08
N GLU A 6 -10.68 -12.72 -10.64
CA GLU A 6 -9.42 -12.89 -9.92
C GLU A 6 -8.59 -11.61 -9.86
N SER A 7 -8.63 -10.76 -10.89
CA SER A 7 -7.98 -9.44 -10.85
C SER A 7 -8.62 -8.48 -9.83
N LEU A 8 -9.92 -8.62 -9.58
CA LEU A 8 -10.61 -7.86 -8.52
C LEU A 8 -10.11 -8.21 -7.11
N SER A 9 -9.54 -9.41 -6.91
CA SER A 9 -9.00 -9.80 -5.59
C SER A 9 -7.77 -8.98 -5.18
N TYR A 10 -7.04 -8.41 -6.15
CA TYR A 10 -5.86 -7.58 -5.92
C TYR A 10 -6.14 -6.08 -5.85
N LEU A 11 -7.32 -5.65 -6.30
CA LEU A 11 -7.71 -4.26 -6.34
C LEU A 11 -7.58 -3.55 -4.98
N PRO A 12 -7.98 -4.14 -3.83
CA PRO A 12 -7.81 -3.49 -2.53
C PRO A 12 -6.34 -3.22 -2.20
N PHE A 13 -5.43 -4.11 -2.59
CA PHE A 13 -3.99 -3.96 -2.32
C PHE A 13 -3.36 -2.90 -3.21
N ILE A 14 -3.78 -2.80 -4.47
CA ILE A 14 -3.34 -1.72 -5.36
C ILE A 14 -3.83 -0.37 -4.84
N LEU A 15 -5.10 -0.26 -4.44
CA LEU A 15 -5.64 0.97 -3.84
C LEU A 15 -4.92 1.32 -2.52
N PHE A 16 -4.59 0.31 -1.71
CA PHE A 16 -3.82 0.48 -0.50
C PHE A 16 -2.41 1.02 -0.79
N GLY A 17 -1.68 0.44 -1.75
CA GLY A 17 -0.38 0.95 -2.17
C GLY A 17 -0.46 2.37 -2.75
N LEU A 18 -1.49 2.67 -3.54
CA LEU A 18 -1.71 4.02 -4.09
C LEU A 18 -1.98 5.06 -3.00
N TRP A 19 -2.74 4.71 -1.96
CA TRP A 19 -2.97 5.59 -0.80
C TRP A 19 -1.65 5.99 -0.11
N TRP A 20 -0.71 5.04 0.02
CA TRP A 20 0.62 5.32 0.58
C TRP A 20 1.44 6.27 -0.30
N ILE A 21 1.34 6.12 -1.62
CA ILE A 21 2.09 6.96 -2.56
C ILE A 21 1.52 8.38 -2.61
N MET A 22 0.19 8.50 -2.75
CA MET A 22 -0.49 9.77 -2.98
C MET A 22 -0.57 10.63 -1.72
N THR A 23 -0.85 10.01 -0.57
CA THR A 23 -1.10 10.73 0.69
C THR A 23 -0.24 10.19 1.84
N PRO A 24 1.11 10.31 1.77
CA PRO A 24 2.00 9.75 2.78
C PRO A 24 1.76 10.34 4.18
N THR A 25 1.33 11.60 4.29
CA THR A 25 0.96 12.21 5.58
C THR A 25 -0.24 11.53 6.23
N SER A 26 -1.23 11.11 5.43
CA SER A 26 -2.39 10.37 5.95
C SER A 26 -1.97 9.01 6.50
N VAL A 27 -1.04 8.33 5.83
CA VAL A 27 -0.47 7.05 6.30
C VAL A 27 0.37 7.24 7.56
N ALA A 28 1.21 8.28 7.62
CA ALA A 28 1.98 8.60 8.82
C ALA A 28 1.06 8.86 10.01
N ASN A 29 -0.02 9.63 9.82
CA ASN A 29 -0.99 9.91 10.88
C ASN A 29 -1.76 8.65 11.31
N PHE A 30 -2.14 7.79 10.36
CA PHE A 30 -2.75 6.49 10.67
C PHE A 30 -1.80 5.61 11.49
N TYR A 31 -0.53 5.53 11.08
CA TYR A 31 0.51 4.78 11.79
C TYR A 31 0.73 5.35 13.20
N ASN A 32 0.78 6.67 13.33
CA ASN A 32 0.90 7.37 14.60
C ASN A 32 -0.27 7.07 15.55
N TRP A 33 -1.49 7.13 15.02
CA TRP A 33 -2.71 6.82 15.76
C TRP A 33 -2.74 5.37 16.25
N LEU A 34 -2.38 4.43 15.38
CA LEU A 34 -2.30 3.01 15.72
C LEU A 34 -1.32 2.74 16.87
N HIS A 35 -0.19 3.45 16.87
CA HIS A 35 0.86 3.32 17.88
C HIS A 35 0.72 4.32 19.05
N LYS A 36 -0.41 5.05 19.13
CA LYS A 36 -0.70 6.05 20.17
C LYS A 36 0.43 7.08 20.38
N GLY A 37 1.09 7.51 19.30
CA GLY A 37 2.16 8.51 19.39
C GLY A 37 3.50 8.03 19.92
N LYS A 38 3.69 6.72 20.14
CA LYS A 38 4.89 6.16 20.79
C LYS A 38 6.02 5.78 19.84
N VAL A 39 5.93 6.18 18.57
CA VAL A 39 6.87 5.76 17.52
C VAL A 39 7.32 6.96 16.70
N GLU A 40 8.58 6.90 16.23
CA GLU A 40 9.08 7.85 15.25
C GLU A 40 8.35 7.65 13.92
N LEU A 41 7.95 8.76 13.30
CA LEU A 41 7.23 8.72 12.03
C LEU A 41 8.20 8.46 10.89
N PRO A 42 7.88 7.50 10.00
CA PRO A 42 8.69 7.27 8.82
C PRO A 42 8.67 8.51 7.92
N SER A 43 9.78 8.73 7.21
CA SER A 43 9.87 9.83 6.25
C SER A 43 8.86 9.64 5.12
N SER A 44 8.37 10.75 4.54
CA SER A 44 7.43 10.71 3.41
C SER A 44 7.97 9.92 2.22
N GLN A 45 9.29 9.92 2.01
CA GLN A 45 9.93 9.12 0.96
C GLN A 45 9.90 7.62 1.30
N GLY A 46 10.16 7.24 2.56
CA GLY A 46 10.07 5.85 3.02
C GLY A 46 8.65 5.29 2.87
N ILE A 47 7.62 6.08 3.22
CA ILE A 47 6.22 5.70 3.05
C ILE A 47 5.89 5.46 1.58
N ARG A 48 6.28 6.38 0.69
CA ARG A 48 6.06 6.24 -0.75
C ARG A 48 6.78 5.01 -1.31
N GLY A 49 8.02 4.76 -0.89
CA GLY A 49 8.80 3.59 -1.30
C GLY A 49 8.10 2.28 -0.91
N MET A 50 7.54 2.21 0.30
CA MET A 50 6.78 1.04 0.74
C MET A 50 5.47 0.87 -0.05
N GLY A 51 4.78 1.96 -0.36
CA GLY A 51 3.60 1.94 -1.24
C GLY A 51 3.91 1.41 -2.64
N ILE A 52 5.03 1.84 -3.24
CA ILE A 52 5.50 1.33 -4.53
C ILE A 52 5.80 -0.17 -4.43
N LEU A 53 6.51 -0.59 -3.37
CA LEU A 53 6.84 -1.99 -3.15
C LEU A 53 5.60 -2.87 -3.07
N ILE A 54 4.55 -2.42 -2.36
CA ILE A 54 3.26 -3.14 -2.28
C ILE A 54 2.68 -3.34 -3.69
N ILE A 55 2.61 -2.29 -4.51
CA ILE A 55 2.07 -2.38 -5.87
C ILE A 55 2.92 -3.35 -6.72
N VAL A 56 4.25 -3.22 -6.66
CA VAL A 56 5.17 -4.08 -7.42
C VAL A 56 4.98 -5.56 -7.06
N VAL A 57 4.93 -5.88 -5.76
CA VAL A 57 4.71 -7.26 -5.30
C VAL A 57 3.36 -7.79 -5.77
N VAL A 58 2.29 -7.00 -5.66
CA VAL A 58 0.95 -7.38 -6.12
C VAL A 58 0.93 -7.65 -7.62
N VAL A 59 1.57 -6.80 -8.42
CA VAL A 59 1.67 -6.98 -9.88
C VAL A 59 2.45 -8.25 -10.21
N ILE A 60 3.58 -8.49 -9.56
CA ILE A 60 4.37 -9.72 -9.75
C ILE A 60 3.52 -10.95 -9.42
N LEU A 61 2.85 -10.97 -8.27
CA LEU A 61 2.00 -12.10 -7.87
C LEU A 61 0.82 -12.31 -8.83
N ALA A 62 0.26 -11.24 -9.39
CA ALA A 62 -0.80 -11.33 -10.39
C ALA A 62 -0.29 -11.90 -11.73
N LEU A 63 0.97 -11.65 -12.09
CA LEU A 63 1.60 -12.18 -13.30
C LEU A 63 2.11 -13.61 -13.16
N LEU A 64 2.44 -14.05 -11.94
CA LEU A 64 2.92 -15.41 -11.63
C LEU A 64 1.79 -16.44 -11.46
N ARG A 65 0.53 -16.01 -11.52
CA ARG A 65 -0.66 -16.88 -11.52
C ARG A 65 -1.05 -17.29 -12.92
#